data_AF-A0A6A5RYU4-F1
#
_entry.id   AF-A0A6A5RYU4-F1
#
_cell.length_a   1.000
_cell.length_b   1.000
_cell.length_c   1.000
_cell.angle_alpha   90.00
_cell.angle_beta   90.00
_cell.angle_gamma   90.00
#
_symmetry.space_group_name_H-M   'P 1'
#
loop_
_entity.id
_entity.type
_entity.pdbx_description
1 polymer ?
#
loop_
_entity_poly.entity_id
_entity_poly.type
_entity_poly.pdbx_seq_one_letter_code
_entity_poly.pdbx_strand_id
1 'polypeptide(L)'
;MQYREVHEISRYRTLRFRPTHALVSIAAGPRCRVCAHIHQFLGGTLCGGHFCIAYRPDDAEFSFLIHVLCCLQDRYKLWCQQNLNRAWAPVSSLGGAEAWWWEMVNVFYSQCERSLSNVGPWLLSLQWQQDWGSARGGPILEIREFKFATTLYHEFQHCAFAIKLSDNSWWVFDPTGIQFGPDWPLLSPLNHYCLRAESSLPVQRVSFRWRILGSSAHWQYRRPPW
;
A
#
# COMPACT_ATOMS: atom_id res chain seq x y z
N MET A 1 -23.50 -36.25 9.47
CA MET A 1 -23.89 -34.83 9.60
C MET A 1 -22.83 -33.97 8.91
N GLN A 2 -22.46 -34.26 7.65
CA GLN A 2 -23.03 -33.76 6.39
C GLN A 2 -23.03 -32.23 6.23
N TYR A 3 -21.89 -31.70 5.73
CA TYR A 3 -21.82 -30.85 4.54
C TYR A 3 -22.97 -29.85 4.33
N ARG A 4 -23.08 -28.82 5.20
CA ARG A 4 -24.04 -27.71 5.01
C ARG A 4 -23.52 -26.31 5.33
N GLU A 5 -22.20 -26.09 5.34
CA GLU A 5 -21.61 -24.76 5.55
C GLU A 5 -20.66 -24.31 4.41
N VAL A 6 -20.79 -24.88 3.21
CA VAL A 6 -19.98 -24.48 2.04
C VAL A 6 -20.80 -23.67 1.01
N HIS A 7 -22.07 -23.34 1.31
CA HIS A 7 -22.93 -22.58 0.40
C HIS A 7 -23.63 -21.38 1.06
N GLU A 8 -22.86 -20.53 1.75
CA GLU A 8 -23.32 -19.19 2.14
C GLU A 8 -22.43 -18.03 1.63
N ILE A 9 -21.60 -18.27 0.60
CA ILE A 9 -20.72 -17.26 -0.01
C ILE A 9 -21.47 -16.33 -0.99
N SER A 10 -22.72 -15.96 -0.68
CA SER A 10 -23.54 -15.07 -1.53
C SER A 10 -24.21 -13.92 -0.76
N ARG A 11 -23.89 -13.71 0.52
CA ARG A 11 -24.54 -12.68 1.37
C ARG A 11 -23.60 -11.76 2.14
N TYR A 12 -22.31 -11.68 1.78
CA TYR A 12 -21.42 -10.69 2.41
C TYR A 12 -21.85 -9.28 2.00
N ARG A 13 -22.64 -8.66 2.89
CA ARG A 13 -22.86 -7.22 2.99
C ARG A 13 -21.49 -6.55 2.91
N THR A 14 -21.32 -5.67 1.95
CA THR A 14 -20.18 -4.75 1.87
C THR A 14 -19.87 -4.17 3.25
N LEU A 15 -18.61 -4.25 3.70
CA LEU A 15 -18.24 -3.83 5.05
C LEU A 15 -18.13 -2.30 5.11
N ARG A 16 -18.61 -1.70 6.21
CA ARG A 16 -18.28 -0.30 6.52
C ARG A 16 -16.82 -0.26 6.97
N PHE A 17 -15.99 0.48 6.25
CA PHE A 17 -14.57 0.63 6.53
C PHE A 17 -14.33 1.13 7.97
N ARG A 18 -13.60 0.35 8.79
CA ARG A 18 -13.26 0.64 10.19
C ARG A 18 -11.92 0.00 10.55
N PRO A 19 -11.02 0.67 11.32
CA PRO A 19 -9.70 0.13 11.67
C PRO A 19 -9.71 -1.27 12.30
N THR A 20 -10.74 -1.61 13.07
CA THR A 20 -10.85 -2.88 13.79
C THR A 20 -10.87 -4.10 12.89
N HIS A 21 -11.18 -3.95 11.60
CA HIS A 21 -11.12 -5.04 10.62
C HIS A 21 -9.74 -5.68 10.46
N ALA A 22 -8.68 -4.93 10.82
CA ALA A 22 -7.30 -5.33 10.61
C ALA A 22 -6.75 -6.10 11.79
N LEU A 23 -7.44 -6.12 12.94
CA LEU A 23 -6.93 -6.73 14.17
C LEU A 23 -6.64 -8.22 14.01
N VAL A 24 -7.49 -8.95 13.27
CA VAL A 24 -7.27 -10.37 12.98
C VAL A 24 -5.98 -10.57 12.16
N SER A 25 -5.79 -9.77 11.11
CA SER A 25 -4.57 -9.82 10.29
C SER A 25 -3.32 -9.39 11.06
N ILE A 26 -3.42 -8.40 11.95
CA ILE A 26 -2.32 -7.95 12.81
C ILE A 26 -1.89 -9.06 13.75
N ALA A 27 -2.83 -9.74 14.40
CA ALA A 27 -2.57 -10.83 15.34
C ALA A 27 -2.03 -12.11 14.67
N ALA A 28 -2.01 -12.18 13.33
CA ALA A 28 -1.46 -13.32 12.61
C ALA A 28 0.08 -13.38 12.63
N GLY A 29 0.75 -12.34 13.14
CA GLY A 29 2.19 -12.32 13.38
C GLY A 29 2.97 -11.25 12.62
N PRO A 30 4.29 -11.14 12.87
CA PRO A 30 5.13 -10.11 12.30
C PRO A 30 5.30 -10.28 10.79
N ARG A 31 5.33 -9.14 10.08
CA ARG A 31 5.39 -9.11 8.61
C ARG A 31 6.36 -8.06 8.12
N CYS A 32 6.81 -8.22 6.89
CA CYS A 32 7.59 -7.19 6.23
C CYS A 32 6.69 -6.02 5.84
N ARG A 33 7.07 -4.80 6.23
CA ARG A 33 6.33 -3.57 5.91
C ARG A 33 6.17 -3.30 4.41
N VAL A 34 7.11 -3.80 3.61
CA VAL A 34 7.12 -3.55 2.16
C VAL A 34 6.27 -4.56 1.43
N CYS A 35 6.46 -5.83 1.75
CA CYS A 35 5.94 -6.95 0.99
C CYS A 35 4.68 -7.60 1.59
N ALA A 36 4.32 -7.24 2.82
CA ALA A 36 3.28 -7.87 3.61
C ALA A 36 3.49 -9.38 3.91
N HIS A 37 4.64 -9.96 3.53
CA HIS A 37 4.95 -11.36 3.80
C HIS A 37 5.14 -11.59 5.30
N ILE A 38 4.50 -12.64 5.83
CA ILE A 38 4.62 -13.05 7.23
C ILE A 38 6.00 -13.67 7.45
N HIS A 39 6.73 -13.21 8.47
CA HIS A 39 7.99 -13.82 8.86
C HIS A 39 7.70 -15.18 9.49
N GLN A 40 8.04 -16.27 8.79
CA GLN A 40 8.05 -17.60 9.41
C GLN A 40 9.24 -17.63 10.39
N PHE A 41 8.94 -17.73 11.69
CA PHE A 41 9.95 -17.90 12.73
C PHE A 41 10.76 -19.17 12.44
N LEU A 42 12.01 -19.01 11.98
CA LEU A 42 13.18 -19.88 12.19
C LEU A 42 14.37 -19.32 11.40
N GLY A 43 15.25 -18.60 12.08
CA GLY A 43 16.65 -18.36 11.64
C GLY A 43 16.89 -17.42 10.45
N GLY A 44 15.86 -16.89 9.79
CA GLY A 44 16.03 -15.93 8.71
C GLY A 44 16.42 -14.55 9.24
N THR A 45 17.62 -14.09 8.88
CA THR A 45 18.13 -12.76 9.21
C THR A 45 17.08 -11.68 8.94
N LEU A 46 16.68 -10.94 9.98
CA LEU A 46 16.30 -9.54 9.81
C LEU A 46 17.53 -8.87 9.20
N CYS A 47 17.58 -8.80 7.86
CA CYS A 47 18.75 -8.27 7.16
C CYS A 47 18.86 -6.78 7.42
N GLY A 48 19.61 -6.40 8.47
CA GLY A 48 20.07 -5.03 8.73
C GLY A 48 18.97 -3.97 8.78
N GLY A 49 17.70 -4.33 9.00
CA GLY A 49 16.59 -3.38 9.03
C GLY A 49 16.03 -2.95 7.66
N HIS A 50 16.34 -3.65 6.55
CA HIS A 50 15.85 -3.23 5.23
C HIS A 50 14.70 -4.10 4.67
N PHE A 51 14.84 -5.29 4.05
CA PHE A 51 13.66 -5.93 3.39
C PHE A 51 13.60 -7.48 3.48
N CYS A 52 12.45 -8.08 3.14
CA CYS A 52 12.25 -9.54 3.10
C CYS A 52 13.00 -10.17 1.90
N ILE A 53 13.53 -11.40 2.01
CA ILE A 53 14.29 -12.10 0.94
C ILE A 53 13.53 -12.22 -0.39
N ALA A 54 12.19 -12.14 -0.35
CA ALA A 54 11.35 -12.14 -1.54
C ALA A 54 11.51 -10.88 -2.42
N TYR A 55 12.18 -9.83 -1.94
CA TYR A 55 12.42 -8.58 -2.68
C TYR A 55 13.87 -8.53 -3.12
N ARG A 56 14.09 -8.42 -4.44
CA ARG A 56 15.38 -8.50 -5.16
C ARG A 56 16.52 -7.78 -4.41
N PRO A 57 17.30 -8.48 -3.58
CA PRO A 57 18.34 -7.84 -2.78
C PRO A 57 19.57 -7.45 -3.61
N ASP A 58 19.71 -8.03 -4.80
CA ASP A 58 20.87 -7.83 -5.69
C ASP A 58 20.77 -6.57 -6.56
N ASP A 59 19.60 -5.92 -6.61
CA ASP A 59 19.39 -4.66 -7.32
C ASP A 59 19.52 -3.49 -6.33
N ALA A 60 20.69 -2.84 -6.37
CA ALA A 60 21.03 -1.74 -5.46
C ALA A 60 20.13 -0.51 -5.67
N GLU A 61 19.79 -0.18 -6.92
CA GLU A 61 18.92 0.95 -7.25
C GLU A 61 17.50 0.71 -6.74
N PHE A 62 16.97 -0.50 -6.98
CA PHE A 62 15.66 -0.87 -6.48
C PHE A 62 15.63 -0.94 -4.95
N SER A 63 16.67 -1.46 -4.31
CA SER A 63 16.79 -1.47 -2.85
C SER A 63 16.80 -0.06 -2.26
N PHE A 64 17.52 0.86 -2.90
CA PHE A 64 17.53 2.27 -2.52
C PHE A 64 16.14 2.92 -2.72
N LEU A 65 15.42 2.57 -3.78
CA LEU A 65 14.05 3.05 -4.03
C LEU A 65 13.15 2.64 -2.87
N ILE A 66 13.20 1.37 -2.47
CA ILE A 66 12.37 0.87 -1.36
C ILE A 66 12.71 1.63 -0.06
N HIS A 67 13.98 1.87 0.22
CA HIS A 67 14.41 2.67 1.39
C HIS A 67 13.77 4.05 1.36
N VAL A 68 13.87 4.75 0.22
CA VAL A 68 13.27 6.08 0.05
C VAL A 68 11.76 6.04 0.23
N LEU A 69 11.04 5.08 -0.37
CA LEU A 69 9.59 4.94 -0.23
C LEU A 69 9.16 4.69 1.22
N CYS A 70 9.94 3.93 1.97
CA CYS A 70 9.71 3.77 3.39
C CYS A 70 9.89 5.07 4.17
N CYS A 71 10.96 5.81 3.91
CA CYS A 71 11.20 7.12 4.51
C CYS A 71 10.06 8.11 4.20
N LEU A 72 9.48 8.05 2.98
CA LEU A 72 8.29 8.84 2.63
C LEU A 72 7.06 8.43 3.45
N GLN A 73 6.84 7.13 3.66
CA GLN A 73 5.73 6.65 4.49
C GLN A 73 5.91 7.10 5.95
N ASP A 74 7.12 6.95 6.51
CA ASP A 74 7.43 7.35 7.88
C ASP A 74 7.28 8.87 8.05
N ARG A 75 7.75 9.66 7.09
CA ARG A 75 7.54 11.12 7.06
C ARG A 75 6.06 11.49 7.00
N TYR A 76 5.27 10.78 6.21
CA TYR A 76 3.83 11.03 6.11
C TYR A 76 3.08 10.65 7.39
N LYS A 77 3.47 9.53 8.03
CA LYS A 77 2.96 9.13 9.35
C LYS A 77 3.15 10.26 10.37
N LEU A 78 4.36 10.82 10.47
CA LEU A 78 4.67 11.93 11.37
C LEU A 78 3.79 13.16 11.08
N TRP A 79 3.64 13.51 9.79
CA TRP A 79 2.77 14.61 9.39
C TRP A 79 1.32 14.36 9.84
N CYS A 80 0.78 13.16 9.62
CA CYS A 80 -0.57 12.79 10.05
C CYS A 80 -0.74 12.90 11.57
N GLN A 81 0.23 12.42 12.34
CA GLN A 81 0.21 12.49 13.81
C GLN A 81 0.18 13.94 14.31
N GLN A 82 0.95 14.82 13.68
CA GLN A 82 1.01 16.24 14.04
C GLN A 82 -0.25 17.03 13.65
N ASN A 83 -0.93 16.64 12.56
CA ASN A 83 -1.96 17.48 11.95
C ASN A 83 -3.40 16.97 12.09
N LEU A 84 -3.62 15.70 12.45
CA LEU A 84 -4.96 15.11 12.45
C LEU A 84 -5.60 14.99 13.83
N ASN A 85 -4.86 15.32 14.91
CA ASN A 85 -5.27 15.25 16.31
C ASN A 85 -6.27 14.12 16.61
N ARG A 86 -5.89 12.90 16.22
CA ARG A 86 -6.77 11.73 16.31
C ARG A 86 -6.31 10.83 17.44
N ALA A 87 -7.17 10.65 18.43
CA ALA A 87 -6.92 9.63 19.45
C ALA A 87 -7.31 8.25 18.92
N TRP A 88 -6.48 7.25 19.20
CA TRP A 88 -6.83 5.84 19.07
C TRP A 88 -6.42 5.12 20.34
N ALA A 89 -7.19 4.10 20.73
CA ALA A 89 -6.88 3.30 21.90
C ALA A 89 -5.77 2.29 21.55
N PRO A 90 -4.69 2.20 22.34
CA PRO A 90 -3.75 1.09 22.23
C PRO A 90 -4.46 -0.21 22.59
N VAL A 91 -4.03 -1.33 22.00
CA VAL A 91 -4.52 -2.67 22.31
C VAL A 91 -3.46 -3.37 23.15
N SER A 92 -3.76 -3.59 24.44
CA SER A 92 -2.79 -4.05 25.44
C SER A 92 -2.26 -5.47 25.22
N SER A 93 -2.94 -6.29 24.41
CA SER A 93 -2.54 -7.66 24.11
C SER A 93 -1.56 -7.79 22.93
N LEU A 94 -1.21 -6.69 22.25
CA LEU A 94 -0.34 -6.72 21.07
C LEU A 94 1.13 -6.60 21.47
N GLY A 95 1.99 -7.43 20.86
CA GLY A 95 3.44 -7.27 20.92
C GLY A 95 3.92 -6.02 20.17
N GLY A 96 5.19 -5.66 20.31
CA GLY A 96 5.73 -4.41 19.75
C GLY A 96 5.55 -4.25 18.23
N ALA A 97 5.78 -5.32 17.45
CA ALA A 97 5.57 -5.31 16.00
C ALA A 97 4.09 -5.13 15.64
N GLU A 98 3.19 -5.82 16.34
CA GLU A 98 1.75 -5.75 16.13
C GLU A 98 1.18 -4.38 16.52
N ALA A 99 1.71 -3.79 17.60
CA ALA A 99 1.37 -2.44 18.04
C ALA A 99 1.72 -1.38 16.99
N TRP A 100 2.87 -1.51 16.31
CA TRP A 100 3.24 -0.64 15.18
C TRP A 100 2.24 -0.75 14.03
N TRP A 101 1.82 -1.96 13.65
CA TRP A 101 0.80 -2.16 12.62
C TRP A 101 -0.54 -1.52 13.01
N TRP A 102 -0.95 -1.70 14.26
CA TRP A 102 -2.16 -1.07 14.79
C TRP A 102 -2.10 0.46 14.74
N GLU A 103 -0.96 1.04 15.14
CA GLU A 103 -0.72 2.47 15.04
C GLU A 103 -0.85 2.95 13.59
N MET A 104 -0.18 2.30 12.65
CA MET A 104 -0.19 2.69 11.23
C MET A 104 -1.58 2.62 10.61
N VAL A 105 -2.36 1.58 10.91
CA VAL A 105 -3.75 1.44 10.47
C VAL A 105 -4.58 2.65 10.92
N ASN A 106 -4.39 3.09 12.17
CA ASN A 106 -5.14 4.20 12.74
C ASN A 106 -4.66 5.56 12.21
N VAL A 107 -3.35 5.76 12.09
CA VAL A 107 -2.76 6.99 11.55
C VAL A 107 -3.23 7.23 10.12
N PHE A 108 -3.25 6.19 9.29
CA PHE A 108 -3.64 6.32 7.89
C PHE A 108 -5.12 6.09 7.59
N TYR A 109 -5.95 5.80 8.61
CA TYR A 109 -7.38 5.62 8.43
C TYR A 109 -8.02 6.83 7.72
N SER A 110 -8.52 6.61 6.51
CA SER A 110 -9.11 7.64 5.62
C SER A 110 -8.13 8.75 5.20
N GLN A 111 -6.83 8.46 5.10
CA GLN A 111 -5.80 9.43 4.71
C GLN A 111 -5.32 9.28 3.26
N CYS A 112 -5.81 8.27 2.53
CA CYS A 112 -5.36 7.96 1.17
C CYS A 112 -5.45 9.15 0.21
N GLU A 113 -6.57 9.89 0.19
CA GLU A 113 -6.73 11.08 -0.66
C GLU A 113 -5.73 12.20 -0.28
N ARG A 114 -5.53 12.43 1.02
CA ARG A 114 -4.58 13.44 1.51
C ARG A 114 -3.14 13.08 1.19
N SER A 115 -2.83 11.79 1.04
CA SER A 115 -1.50 11.35 0.65
C SER A 115 -1.12 11.87 -0.75
N LEU A 116 -2.08 12.06 -1.67
CA LEU A 116 -1.82 12.63 -2.99
C LEU A 116 -1.21 14.04 -2.89
N SER A 117 -1.71 14.88 -1.98
CA SER A 117 -1.21 16.25 -1.80
C SER A 117 0.04 16.36 -0.92
N ASN A 118 0.30 15.38 -0.05
CA ASN A 118 1.44 15.45 0.89
C ASN A 118 2.63 14.62 0.40
N VAL A 119 2.38 13.37 0.00
CA VAL A 119 3.40 12.44 -0.48
C VAL A 119 3.70 12.67 -1.96
N GLY A 120 2.68 13.02 -2.76
CA GLY A 120 2.83 13.26 -4.19
C GLY A 120 3.95 14.24 -4.54
N PRO A 121 4.02 15.45 -3.95
CA PRO A 121 5.12 16.39 -4.21
C PRO A 121 6.51 15.84 -3.86
N TRP A 122 6.64 15.06 -2.77
CA TRP A 122 7.92 14.44 -2.40
C TRP A 122 8.31 13.34 -3.39
N LEU A 123 7.35 12.52 -3.81
CA LEU A 123 7.56 11.47 -4.80
C LEU A 123 7.91 12.06 -6.17
N LEU A 124 7.26 13.16 -6.56
CA LEU A 124 7.62 13.92 -7.75
C LEU A 124 9.03 14.48 -7.63
N SER A 125 9.42 15.02 -6.46
CA SER A 125 10.78 15.55 -6.30
C SER A 125 11.86 14.50 -6.55
N LEU A 126 11.60 13.21 -6.27
CA LEU A 126 12.50 12.12 -6.65
C LEU A 126 12.65 12.03 -8.16
N GLN A 127 11.55 12.01 -8.92
CA GLN A 127 11.61 11.97 -10.39
C GLN A 127 12.40 13.15 -11.01
N TRP A 128 12.54 14.27 -10.30
CA TRP A 128 13.26 15.46 -10.78
C TRP A 128 14.66 15.63 -10.17
N GLN A 129 15.01 14.86 -9.13
CA GLN A 129 16.36 14.84 -8.56
C GLN A 129 17.34 14.11 -9.48
N GLN A 130 18.61 14.52 -9.42
CA GLN A 130 19.64 14.24 -10.42
C GLN A 130 19.87 12.75 -10.71
N ASP A 131 19.53 11.86 -9.77
CA ASP A 131 19.84 10.42 -9.83
C ASP A 131 18.63 9.51 -10.12
N TRP A 132 17.42 10.07 -10.18
CA TRP A 132 16.18 9.27 -10.16
C TRP A 132 15.29 9.43 -11.39
N GLY A 133 15.41 10.57 -12.10
CA GLY A 133 14.58 10.89 -13.26
C GLY A 133 15.09 10.37 -14.60
N SER A 134 14.19 9.84 -15.43
CA SER A 134 14.49 9.35 -16.79
C SER A 134 15.12 10.38 -17.72
N ALA A 135 14.76 11.66 -17.60
CA ALA A 135 15.35 12.75 -18.37
C ALA A 135 16.87 12.87 -18.18
N ARG A 136 17.42 12.25 -17.13
CA ARG A 136 18.85 12.22 -16.81
C ARG A 136 19.40 10.80 -16.62
N GLY A 137 18.65 9.77 -17.06
CA GLY A 137 19.06 8.37 -16.99
C GLY A 137 18.72 7.64 -15.69
N GLY A 138 17.98 8.26 -14.77
CA GLY A 138 17.54 7.61 -13.53
C GLY A 138 16.42 6.57 -13.74
N PRO A 139 16.20 5.68 -12.76
CA PRO A 139 15.34 4.51 -12.92
C PRO A 139 13.84 4.81 -12.97
N ILE A 140 13.36 6.01 -12.61
CA ILE A 140 11.93 6.35 -12.66
C ILE A 140 11.59 7.07 -13.96
N LEU A 141 10.76 6.41 -14.79
CA LEU A 141 10.26 6.96 -16.06
C LEU A 141 9.05 7.87 -15.87
N GLU A 142 8.09 7.41 -15.07
CA GLU A 142 6.79 8.05 -14.94
C GLU A 142 6.18 7.73 -13.58
N ILE A 143 5.45 8.70 -13.02
CA ILE A 143 4.64 8.49 -11.83
C ILE A 143 3.20 8.92 -12.12
N ARG A 144 2.25 8.04 -11.79
CA ARG A 144 0.81 8.28 -11.90
C ARG A 144 0.17 8.18 -10.54
N GLU A 145 -0.86 8.98 -10.33
CA GLU A 145 -1.82 8.74 -9.26
C GLU A 145 -2.92 7.83 -9.80
N PHE A 146 -3.40 6.91 -8.97
CA PHE A 146 -4.59 6.15 -9.32
C PHE A 146 -5.55 5.98 -8.16
N LYS A 147 -6.84 5.99 -8.51
CA LYS A 147 -7.97 5.86 -7.60
C LYS A 147 -8.78 4.63 -7.94
N PHE A 148 -9.21 3.92 -6.91
CA PHE A 148 -10.06 2.75 -7.06
C PHE A 148 -10.97 2.55 -5.86
N ALA A 149 -12.05 1.80 -6.02
CA ALA A 149 -12.87 1.37 -4.90
C ALA A 149 -12.64 -0.12 -4.70
N THR A 150 -12.23 -0.52 -3.50
CA THR A 150 -12.10 -1.95 -3.17
C THR A 150 -13.50 -2.58 -3.19
N THR A 151 -13.62 -3.83 -3.63
CA THR A 151 -14.91 -4.54 -3.59
C THR A 151 -15.36 -4.88 -2.16
N LEU A 152 -14.43 -4.93 -1.20
CA LEU A 152 -14.70 -5.30 0.20
C LEU A 152 -15.42 -4.20 1.00
N TYR A 153 -15.04 -2.93 0.78
CA TYR A 153 -15.48 -1.80 1.58
C TYR A 153 -16.44 -0.91 0.78
N HIS A 154 -17.70 -0.81 1.24
CA HIS A 154 -18.73 -0.04 0.54
C HIS A 154 -18.30 1.43 0.37
N GLU A 155 -18.40 1.95 -0.87
CA GLU A 155 -18.18 3.37 -1.20
C GLU A 155 -16.82 3.96 -0.79
N PHE A 156 -15.87 3.13 -0.34
CA PHE A 156 -14.56 3.61 0.06
C PHE A 156 -13.64 3.71 -1.15
N GLN A 157 -13.27 4.94 -1.52
CA GLN A 157 -12.26 5.19 -2.54
C GLN A 157 -10.87 5.21 -1.90
N HIS A 158 -9.95 4.48 -2.52
CA HIS A 158 -8.54 4.45 -2.19
C HIS A 158 -7.71 5.15 -3.25
N CYS A 159 -6.56 5.69 -2.82
CA CYS A 159 -5.60 6.37 -3.67
C CYS A 159 -4.21 5.76 -3.45
N ALA A 160 -3.47 5.56 -4.53
CA ALA A 160 -2.08 5.12 -4.49
C ALA A 160 -1.31 5.72 -5.68
N PHE A 161 -0.01 5.42 -5.75
CA PHE A 161 0.88 5.88 -6.81
C PHE A 161 1.37 4.68 -7.62
N ALA A 162 1.34 4.80 -8.95
CA ALA A 162 1.97 3.84 -9.84
C ALA A 162 3.26 4.46 -10.40
N ILE A 163 4.35 3.73 -10.28
CA ILE A 163 5.69 4.11 -10.68
C ILE A 163 6.10 3.20 -11.84
N LYS A 164 6.44 3.81 -12.98
CA LYS A 164 7.04 3.11 -14.11
C LYS A 164 8.55 3.19 -14.02
N LEU A 165 9.22 2.05 -14.04
CA LEU A 165 10.68 1.97 -13.99
C LEU A 165 11.31 1.90 -15.39
N SER A 166 12.62 2.11 -15.48
CA SER A 166 13.42 2.12 -16.72
C SER A 166 13.39 0.78 -17.47
N ASP A 167 13.19 -0.33 -16.76
CA ASP A 167 12.96 -1.67 -17.31
C ASP A 167 11.53 -1.88 -17.86
N ASN A 168 10.73 -0.81 -17.93
CA ASN A 168 9.31 -0.78 -18.29
C ASN A 168 8.36 -1.50 -17.31
N SER A 169 8.84 -1.98 -16.16
CA SER A 169 7.97 -2.55 -15.14
C SER A 169 7.13 -1.47 -14.43
N TRP A 170 5.90 -1.85 -14.05
CA TRP A 170 5.00 -1.00 -13.28
C TRP A 170 4.87 -1.52 -11.85
N TRP A 171 5.05 -0.61 -10.90
CA TRP A 171 4.95 -0.87 -9.46
C TRP A 171 3.96 0.08 -8.83
N VAL A 172 3.26 -0.38 -7.80
CA VAL A 172 2.37 0.43 -6.97
C VAL A 172 3.06 0.72 -5.66
N PHE A 173 3.28 2.00 -5.39
CA PHE A 173 3.59 2.52 -4.07
C PHE A 173 2.31 2.99 -3.38
N ASP A 174 1.97 2.36 -2.26
CA ASP A 174 0.77 2.67 -1.49
C ASP A 174 1.13 2.97 -0.03
N PRO A 175 1.41 4.25 0.30
CA PRO A 175 1.80 4.63 1.65
C PRO A 175 0.67 4.41 2.67
N THR A 176 -0.58 4.31 2.22
CA THR A 176 -1.77 4.27 3.08
C THR A 176 -2.54 2.95 3.02
N GLY A 177 -2.15 2.00 2.17
CA GLY A 177 -2.84 0.73 1.96
C GLY A 177 -2.99 -0.09 3.24
N ILE A 178 -2.00 0.03 4.13
CA ILE A 178 -2.00 -0.50 5.50
C ILE A 178 -3.26 -0.16 6.30
N GLN A 179 -4.02 0.88 5.95
CA GLN A 179 -5.33 1.17 6.54
C GLN A 179 -6.35 0.04 6.39
N PHE A 180 -6.17 -0.82 5.38
CA PHE A 180 -6.95 -2.04 5.15
C PHE A 180 -6.39 -3.26 5.89
N GLY A 181 -5.24 -3.11 6.56
CA GLY A 181 -4.54 -4.14 7.29
C GLY A 181 -3.13 -4.43 6.75
N PRO A 182 -2.32 -5.20 7.50
CA PRO A 182 -0.92 -5.49 7.19
C PRO A 182 -0.75 -6.44 5.98
N ASP A 183 -1.83 -6.87 5.34
CA ASP A 183 -1.84 -7.65 4.08
C ASP A 183 -1.62 -6.76 2.84
N TRP A 184 -1.72 -5.44 3.00
CA TRP A 184 -1.55 -4.49 1.91
C TRP A 184 -0.09 -4.02 1.85
N PRO A 185 0.65 -4.38 0.79
CA PRO A 185 2.06 -4.05 0.68
C PRO A 185 2.27 -2.56 0.43
N LEU A 186 3.37 -2.01 0.98
CA LEU A 186 3.82 -0.65 0.63
C LEU A 186 4.22 -0.55 -0.84
N LEU A 187 4.85 -1.59 -1.37
CA LEU A 187 5.32 -1.65 -2.76
C LEU A 187 5.01 -3.01 -3.36
N SER A 188 4.35 -3.05 -4.52
CA SER A 188 3.99 -4.30 -5.22
C SER A 188 4.03 -4.12 -6.74
N PRO A 189 4.31 -5.17 -7.51
CA PRO A 189 4.02 -5.16 -8.94
C PRO A 189 2.56 -4.77 -9.19
N LEU A 190 2.30 -3.99 -10.24
CA LEU A 190 0.98 -3.43 -10.53
C LEU A 190 -0.08 -4.51 -10.71
N ASN A 191 0.24 -5.58 -11.46
CA ASN A 191 -0.66 -6.71 -11.68
C ASN A 191 -1.06 -7.39 -10.36
N HIS A 192 -0.11 -7.65 -9.47
CA HIS A 192 -0.36 -8.28 -8.16
C HIS A 192 -1.21 -7.37 -7.26
N TYR A 193 -0.96 -6.06 -7.31
CA TYR A 193 -1.72 -5.08 -6.54
C TYR A 193 -3.18 -4.98 -7.04
N CYS A 194 -3.40 -4.90 -8.35
CA CYS A 194 -4.72 -4.87 -8.95
C CYS A 194 -5.52 -6.15 -8.65
N LEU A 195 -4.89 -7.33 -8.77
CA LEU A 195 -5.52 -8.60 -8.41
C LEU A 195 -5.95 -8.62 -6.94
N ARG A 196 -5.13 -8.07 -6.03
CA ARG A 196 -5.50 -7.95 -4.61
C ARG A 196 -6.73 -7.05 -4.43
N ALA A 197 -6.76 -5.89 -5.08
CA ALA A 197 -7.89 -4.97 -5.01
C ALA A 197 -9.20 -5.58 -5.56
N GLU A 198 -9.11 -6.45 -6.56
CA GLU A 198 -10.23 -7.17 -7.16
C GLU A 198 -10.68 -8.40 -6.38
N SER A 199 -9.72 -9.16 -5.81
CA SER A 199 -9.92 -10.47 -5.17
C SER A 199 -10.86 -10.46 -3.96
N SER A 200 -11.26 -9.28 -3.48
CA SER A 200 -12.02 -9.17 -2.25
C SER A 200 -13.50 -9.55 -2.38
N LEU A 201 -14.06 -9.62 -3.61
CA LEU A 201 -15.37 -10.26 -3.92
C LEU A 201 -15.46 -10.64 -5.42
N PRO A 202 -15.94 -11.84 -5.77
CA PRO A 202 -15.92 -12.37 -7.15
C PRO A 202 -16.89 -11.70 -8.15
N VAL A 203 -17.69 -10.72 -7.75
CA VAL A 203 -18.84 -10.24 -8.55
C VAL A 203 -18.67 -8.80 -9.07
N GLN A 204 -17.70 -8.03 -8.57
CA GLN A 204 -17.53 -6.62 -8.98
C GLN A 204 -16.14 -6.36 -9.54
N ARG A 205 -16.07 -5.83 -10.77
CA ARG A 205 -14.82 -5.29 -11.31
C ARG A 205 -14.50 -3.97 -10.63
N VAL A 206 -13.26 -3.82 -10.19
CA VAL A 206 -12.75 -2.57 -9.65
C VAL A 206 -12.55 -1.57 -10.80
N SER A 207 -13.12 -0.38 -10.69
CA SER A 207 -12.82 0.71 -11.62
C SER A 207 -11.56 1.44 -11.17
N PHE A 208 -10.55 1.51 -12.03
CA PHE A 208 -9.35 2.30 -11.81
C PHE A 208 -9.42 3.60 -12.61
N ARG A 209 -9.09 4.71 -11.95
CA ARG A 209 -8.95 6.03 -12.57
C ARG A 209 -7.52 6.50 -12.42
N TRP A 210 -6.94 7.09 -13.47
CA TRP A 210 -5.53 7.44 -13.53
C TRP A 210 -5.32 8.90 -13.93
N ARG A 211 -4.24 9.50 -13.43
CA ARG A 211 -3.66 10.73 -14.01
C ARG A 211 -2.16 10.78 -13.76
N ILE A 212 -1.45 11.56 -14.55
CA ILE A 212 -0.03 11.85 -14.30
C ILE A 212 0.09 12.63 -12.99
N LEU A 213 1.07 12.27 -12.16
CA LEU A 213 1.34 12.97 -10.90
C LEU A 213 1.65 14.46 -11.17
N GLY A 214 1.00 15.36 -10.42
CA GLY A 214 1.16 16.81 -10.57
C GLY A 214 0.44 17.42 -11.78
N SER A 215 -0.28 16.62 -12.57
CA SER A 215 -1.08 17.11 -13.70
C SER A 215 -2.45 17.63 -13.26
N SER A 216 -2.88 18.74 -13.87
CA SER A 216 -4.26 19.24 -13.77
C SER A 216 -5.25 18.47 -14.66
N ALA A 217 -4.78 17.49 -15.43
CA ALA A 217 -5.61 16.69 -16.32
C ALA A 217 -6.70 15.94 -15.55
N HIS A 218 -7.84 15.77 -16.21
CA HIS A 218 -8.95 14.99 -15.70
C HIS A 218 -8.57 13.52 -15.49
N TRP A 219 -9.13 12.91 -14.45
CA TRP A 219 -9.03 11.49 -14.17
C TRP A 219 -9.54 10.67 -15.36
N GLN A 220 -8.67 9.84 -15.93
CA GLN A 220 -9.02 8.99 -17.07
C GLN A 220 -9.41 7.60 -16.58
N TYR A 221 -10.56 7.11 -17.02
CA TYR A 221 -10.90 5.70 -16.90
C TYR A 221 -10.05 4.93 -17.90
N ARG A 222 -9.09 4.15 -17.39
CA ARG A 222 -8.29 3.26 -18.22
C ARG A 222 -8.13 1.94 -17.50
N ARG A 223 -8.14 0.85 -18.27
CA ARG A 223 -7.58 -0.40 -17.76
C ARG A 223 -6.10 -0.15 -17.43
N PRO A 224 -5.60 -0.67 -16.31
CA PRO A 224 -4.19 -0.57 -15.99
C PRO A 224 -3.38 -1.19 -17.14
N PRO A 225 -2.20 -0.63 -17.46
CA PRO A 225 -1.35 -1.12 -18.53
C PRO A 225 -0.75 -2.47 -18.12
N TRP A 226 -1.38 -3.57 -18.53
CA TRP A 226 -0.80 -4.91 -18.52
C TRP A 226 -0.93 -5.52 -19.91
#